data_AF-A0A495Y4J4-F1
#
_entry.id   AF-A0A495Y4J4-F1
#
_cell.length_a   1.000
_cell.length_b   1.000
_cell.length_c   1.000
_cell.angle_alpha   90.00
_cell.angle_beta   90.00
_cell.angle_gamma   90.00
#
_symmetry.space_group_name_H-M   'P 1'
#
loop_
_entity.id
_entity.type
_entity.pdbx_description
1 polymer ?
#
loop_
_entity_poly.entity_id
_entity_poly.type
_entity_poly.pdbx_seq_one_letter_code
_entity_poly.pdbx_strand_id
1 'polypeptide(L)' 'MAEPTPSPFWAKVVATITGCAAIGALVGLLGGALTGNVGRGLAAGVVAGAVVAAGLVVWQGERLRGP' A
#
# COMPACT_ATOMS: atom_id res chain seq x y z
N MET A 1 -11.67 -30.65 5.09
CA MET A 1 -10.99 -29.69 4.21
C MET A 1 -11.73 -28.38 4.37
N ALA A 2 -11.17 -27.39 5.08
CA ALA A 2 -11.85 -26.11 5.28
C ALA A 2 -11.82 -25.35 3.96
N GLU A 3 -12.99 -25.08 3.38
CA GLU A 3 -13.09 -24.23 2.19
C GLU A 3 -12.53 -22.84 2.53
N PRO A 4 -11.67 -22.24 1.69
CA PRO A 4 -11.12 -20.93 1.94
C PRO A 4 -12.28 -19.92 1.99
N THR A 5 -12.63 -19.47 3.19
CA THR A 5 -13.65 -18.45 3.38
C THR A 5 -13.25 -17.21 2.59
N PRO A 6 -14.10 -16.69 1.68
CA PRO A 6 -13.77 -15.51 0.90
C PRO A 6 -13.41 -14.37 1.85
N SER A 7 -12.20 -13.82 1.68
CA SER A 7 -11.73 -12.76 2.56
C SER A 7 -12.61 -11.51 2.38
N PRO A 8 -13.04 -10.87 3.48
CA PRO A 8 -13.91 -9.72 3.40
C PRO A 8 -13.22 -8.60 2.62
N PHE A 9 -13.99 -7.84 1.83
CA PHE A 9 -13.51 -6.72 1.01
C PHE A 9 -12.52 -5.82 1.76
N TRP A 10 -12.85 -5.47 3.00
CA TRP A 10 -12.02 -4.64 3.88
C TRP A 10 -10.67 -5.26 4.22
N ALA A 11 -10.58 -6.58 4.38
CA ALA A 11 -9.28 -7.23 4.62
C ALA A 11 -8.36 -7.11 3.40
N LYS A 12 -8.91 -7.21 2.18
CA LYS A 12 -8.13 -7.02 0.95
C LYS A 12 -7.68 -5.57 0.78
N VAL A 13 -8.57 -4.60 1.06
CA VAL A 13 -8.25 -3.17 1.03
C VAL A 13 -7.13 -2.83 2.02
N VAL A 14 -7.23 -3.29 3.27
CA VAL A 14 -6.22 -3.06 4.31
C VAL A 14 -4.88 -3.70 3.92
N ALA A 15 -4.89 -4.90 3.34
CA ALA A 15 -3.67 -5.55 2.87
C ALA A 15 -2.99 -4.75 1.73
N THR A 16 -3.77 -4.24 0.77
CA THR A 16 -3.24 -3.40 -0.32
C THR A 16 -2.65 -2.09 0.23
N ILE A 17 -3.35 -1.42 1.15
CA ILE A 17 -2.87 -0.17 1.76
C ILE A 17 -1.57 -0.42 2.53
N THR A 18 -1.54 -1.46 3.36
CA THR A 18 -0.35 -1.80 4.16
C THR A 18 0.84 -2.15 3.27
N GLY A 19 0.60 -2.94 2.21
CA GLY A 19 1.65 -3.32 1.25
C GLY A 19 2.23 -2.11 0.51
N CYS A 20 1.38 -1.26 -0.07
CA CYS A 20 1.83 -0.06 -0.78
C CYS A 20 2.51 0.95 0.14
N ALA A 21 2.02 1.14 1.38
CA ALA A 21 2.65 2.01 2.37
C ALA A 21 4.03 1.48 2.78
N ALA A 22 4.18 0.16 2.97
CA ALA A 22 5.47 -0.44 3.32
C ALA A 22 6.50 -0.31 2.19
N ILE A 23 6.10 -0.56 0.94
CA ILE A 23 6.97 -0.38 -0.23
C ILE A 23 7.34 1.10 -0.39
N GLY A 24 6.35 1.99 -0.26
CA GLY A 24 6.57 3.44 -0.31
C GLY A 24 7.56 3.90 0.77
N ALA A 25 7.43 3.41 2.00
CA ALA A 25 8.36 3.70 3.09
C ALA A 25 9.79 3.23 2.79
N LEU A 26 9.97 2.00 2.27
CA LEU A 26 11.28 1.46 1.91
C LEU A 26 11.94 2.28 0.79
N VAL A 27 11.20 2.60 -0.27
CA VAL A 27 11.69 3.44 -1.38
C VAL A 27 12.01 4.85 -0.90
N GLY A 28 11.15 5.41 -0.05
CA GLY A 28 11.35 6.72 0.57
C GLY A 28 12.58 6.79 1.46
N LEU A 29 12.83 5.75 2.27
CA LEU A 29 14.05 5.63 3.07
C LEU A 29 15.29 5.54 2.19
N LEU A 30 15.23 4.78 1.10
CA LEU A 30 16.34 4.64 0.16
C LEU A 30 16.67 5.99 -0.51
N GLY A 31 15.65 6.68 -1.02
CA GLY A 31 15.80 8.01 -1.62
C GLY A 31 16.23 9.08 -0.61
N GLY A 32 15.72 9.00 0.62
CA GLY A 32 16.11 9.87 1.73
C GLY A 32 17.56 9.65 2.16
N ALA A 33 18.04 8.40 2.18
CA ALA A 33 19.43 8.08 2.45
C ALA A 33 20.37 8.63 1.37
N LEU A 34 19.99 8.53 0.09
CA LEU A 34 20.75 9.07 -1.04
C LEU A 34 20.83 10.61 -1.03
N THR A 35 19.80 11.28 -0.52
CA THR A 35 19.70 12.75 -0.49
C THR A 35 20.12 13.35 0.86
N GLY A 36 20.61 12.53 1.80
CA GLY A 36 20.99 12.94 3.15
C GLY A 36 19.83 13.40 4.05
N ASN A 37 18.58 13.20 3.61
CA ASN A 37 17.35 13.62 4.30
C ASN A 37 16.38 12.46 4.50
N VAL A 38 16.81 11.47 5.29
CA VAL A 38 16.07 10.22 5.55
C VAL A 38 14.64 10.48 6.04
N GLY A 39 14.45 11.42 6.98
CA GLY A 39 13.12 11.72 7.52
C GLY A 39 12.14 12.26 6.47
N ARG A 40 12.61 13.12 5.57
CA ARG A 40 11.79 13.67 4.48
C ARG A 40 11.51 12.61 3.41
N GLY A 41 12.51 11.78 3.10
CA GLY A 41 12.36 10.65 2.19
C GLY A 41 11.33 9.63 2.69
N LEU A 42 11.40 9.23 3.96
CA LEU A 42 10.42 8.34 4.59
C LEU A 42 9.01 8.92 4.52
N ALA A 43 8.83 10.18 4.94
CA ALA A 43 7.52 10.83 4.93
C ALA A 43 6.94 10.91 3.51
N ALA A 44 7.74 11.33 2.53
CA ALA A 44 7.33 11.38 1.14
C ALA A 44 6.99 9.99 0.57
N GLY A 45 7.78 8.98 0.92
CA GLY A 45 7.57 7.59 0.50
C GLY A 45 6.29 6.99 1.06
N VAL A 46 6.01 7.20 2.36
CA VAL A 46 4.76 6.75 2.99
C VAL A 46 3.55 7.42 2.34
N VAL A 47 3.61 8.75 2.11
CA VAL A 47 2.52 9.50 1.46
C VAL A 47 2.31 9.01 0.03
N ALA A 48 3.38 8.85 -0.75
CA ALA A 48 3.30 8.32 -2.11
C ALA A 48 2.72 6.90 -2.14
N GLY A 49 3.15 6.02 -1.22
CA GLY A 49 2.61 4.68 -1.06
C GLY A 49 1.11 4.67 -0.73
N ALA A 50 0.67 5.55 0.16
CA ALA A 50 -0.75 5.71 0.50
C ALA A 50 -1.61 6.22 -0.67
N VAL A 51 -1.09 7.17 -1.46
CA VAL A 51 -1.77 7.68 -2.67
C VAL A 51 -1.92 6.57 -3.72
N VAL A 52 -0.86 5.78 -3.94
CA VAL A 52 -0.91 4.62 -4.85
C VAL A 52 -1.92 3.58 -4.34
N ALA A 53 -1.93 3.31 -3.04
CA ALA A 53 -2.90 2.40 -2.45
C ALA A 53 -4.34 2.86 -2.70
N ALA A 54 -4.63 4.14 -2.45
CA ALA A 54 -5.95 4.72 -2.70
C ALA A 54 -6.34 4.61 -4.18
N GLY A 55 -5.41 4.91 -5.09
CA GLY A 55 -5.62 4.76 -6.54
C GLY A 55 -5.92 3.31 -6.93
N LEU A 56 -5.19 2.33 -6.37
CA LEU A 56 -5.45 0.92 -6.60
C LEU A 56 -6.80 0.47 -6.04
N VAL A 57 -7.22 0.97 -4.88
CA VAL A 57 -8.52 0.65 -4.30
C VAL A 57 -9.67 1.22 -5.14
N VAL A 58 -9.52 2.43 -5.68
CA VAL A 58 -10.51 3.02 -6.59
C VAL A 58 -10.55 2.27 -7.92
N TRP A 59 -9.39 1.95 -8.49
CA TRP A 59 -9.28 1.30 -9.80
C TRP A 59 -9.66 -0.19 -9.77
N GLN A 60 -9.22 -0.93 -8.74
CA GLN A 60 -9.49 -2.36 -8.55
C GLN A 60 -10.65 -2.61 -7.61
N GLY A 61 -11.44 -1.59 -7.25
CA GLY A 61 -12.56 -1.72 -6.31
C GLY A 61 -13.55 -2.80 -6.73
N GLU A 62 -13.79 -2.95 -8.03
CA GLU A 62 -14.62 -4.03 -8.57
C GLU A 62 -13.96 -5.41 -8.44
N ARG A 63 -12.64 -5.53 -8.67
CA ARG A 63 -11.90 -6.80 -8.48
C ARG A 63 -11.78 -7.20 -7.01
N LEU A 64 -11.76 -6.23 -6.10
CA LEU A 64 -11.69 -6.44 -4.66
C LEU A 64 -13.05 -6.91 -4.10
N ARG A 65 -14.16 -6.48 -4.70
CA ARG A 65 -15.53 -6.92 -4.35
C ARG A 65 -15.80 -8.39 -4.68
N GLY A 66 -15.01 -8.99 -5.57
CA GLY A 66 -15.21 -10.36 -6.05
C GLY A 66 -16.22 -10.43 -7.21
N PRO A 67 -16.29 -11.55 -7.93
CA PRO A 67 -17.41 -11.81 -8.85
C PRO A 67 -18.75 -11.86 -8.11
#